data_AF-A0A444MMT5-F1
#
_entry.id   AF-A0A444MMT5-F1
#
_cell.length_a   1.000
_cell.length_b   1.000
_cell.length_c   1.000
_cell.angle_alpha   90.00
_cell.angle_beta   90.00
_cell.angle_gamma   90.00
#
_symmetry.space_group_name_H-M   'P 1'
#
loop_
_entity.id
_entity.type
_entity.pdbx_description
1 polymer ?
#
loop_
_entity_poly.entity_id
_entity_poly.type
_entity_poly.pdbx_seq_one_letter_code
_entity_poly.pdbx_strand_id
1 'polypeptide(L)'
;MKRTFLITSCLLSGAVILSISSMLNGCKSTTTPGYTLTGDTLADGKALVQQHCTKCHALVPVNALTKDVWTVHSLPSMAQYFAIKTYGVGYYKEDNDTSGMSLQNWQAIVSYYRKLAPDTLAAAKAPTPLLNDWAGFSLKKATRSTDICFTTLVAANAGNGKIYTGDLVSNNLTQWDSQLKSTSAVKLPSAAVSLNFLPDSAGIQQAIVSCIGRLDPVDFPNGKVLKVNLAGNPQLNTVQSELPRPVQTLSADFDKDGQNEIVVCAQGNLQGGVYKLKLDAAKKVYKQTPITNRPGAVQAITGDFNNDGWADIMVLYGVGDEGLAMYLNNKKGGFEARGLLKFPAVNGSSSFQLADIDHDGDLDLIYTCGYNFRDSRILKPYHGLYIYKNTGNFNFKQEWFYPINGCSKAIAADFDGDGDLDIATIAFFADMKNNPAEEFIYFEQDKAMQFKPHGIPVSQYGRWMSMDVSDINHDGKPDILLANYASGFLFQPNFTPNWDEHTPFIVLENHTKK
;
A
#
# COMPACT_ATOMS: atom_id res chain seq x y z
N MET A 1 27.49 -42.00 -43.18
CA MET A 1 28.02 -41.81 -41.81
C MET A 1 26.90 -42.09 -40.81
N LYS A 2 27.06 -43.19 -40.06
CA LYS A 2 26.11 -43.67 -39.04
C LYS A 2 26.18 -42.77 -37.80
N ARG A 3 25.05 -42.38 -37.22
CA ARG A 3 24.89 -42.29 -35.76
C ARG A 3 23.51 -42.77 -35.38
N THR A 4 23.54 -43.79 -34.53
CA THR A 4 22.49 -44.73 -34.17
C THR A 4 21.72 -44.21 -32.96
N PHE A 5 20.41 -44.43 -32.95
CA PHE A 5 19.57 -44.40 -31.75
C PHE A 5 20.03 -45.48 -30.76
N LEU A 6 20.01 -45.17 -29.47
CA LEU A 6 20.04 -46.16 -28.40
C LEU A 6 19.03 -45.74 -27.33
N ILE A 7 17.93 -46.49 -27.31
CA ILE A 7 17.01 -46.61 -26.18
C ILE A 7 17.53 -47.77 -25.35
N THR A 8 17.72 -47.55 -24.04
CA THR A 8 17.79 -48.64 -23.07
C THR A 8 17.10 -48.20 -21.79
N SER A 9 15.99 -48.88 -21.50
CA SER A 9 15.24 -48.88 -20.25
C SER A 9 15.82 -49.93 -19.30
N CYS A 10 15.80 -49.67 -17.98
CA CYS A 10 15.61 -50.61 -16.84
C CYS A 10 16.00 -49.89 -15.53
N LEU A 11 15.07 -49.44 -14.67
CA LEU A 11 14.22 -50.16 -13.69
C LEU A 11 14.85 -50.22 -12.27
N LEU A 12 14.16 -49.51 -11.36
CA LEU A 12 13.89 -49.69 -9.92
C LEU A 12 15.00 -49.85 -8.88
N SER A 13 14.98 -48.92 -7.92
CA SER A 13 14.66 -49.10 -6.49
C SER A 13 14.99 -47.78 -5.77
N GLY A 14 14.28 -47.20 -4.81
CA GLY A 14 13.09 -47.46 -4.03
C GLY A 14 13.03 -46.31 -2.98
N ALA A 15 11.82 -45.84 -2.64
CA ALA A 15 11.38 -44.91 -1.59
C ALA A 15 12.46 -44.22 -0.69
N VAL A 16 12.39 -42.92 -0.40
CA VAL A 16 11.37 -42.29 0.46
C VAL A 16 11.16 -40.82 0.03
N ILE A 17 9.96 -40.49 -0.45
CA ILE A 17 9.51 -39.10 -0.58
C ILE A 17 8.72 -38.78 0.69
N LEU A 18 9.33 -38.03 1.60
CA LEU A 18 8.61 -37.29 2.63
C LEU A 18 7.88 -36.13 1.94
N SER A 19 6.60 -36.34 1.67
CA SER A 19 5.68 -35.31 1.20
C SER A 19 5.49 -34.28 2.30
N ILE A 20 6.26 -33.19 2.23
CA ILE A 20 5.89 -31.93 2.88
C ILE A 20 4.70 -31.40 2.08
N SER A 21 3.51 -31.72 2.57
CA SER A 21 2.26 -31.12 2.12
C SER A 21 2.32 -29.63 2.46
N SER A 22 2.54 -28.81 1.44
CA SER A 22 2.27 -27.39 1.48
C SER A 22 0.79 -27.21 1.79
N MET A 23 0.50 -26.80 3.03
CA MET A 23 -0.82 -26.31 3.40
C MET A 23 -1.05 -24.99 2.66
N LEU A 24 -1.57 -25.08 1.45
CA LEU A 24 -2.42 -24.04 0.89
C LEU A 24 -3.57 -23.88 1.89
N ASN A 25 -3.58 -22.78 2.64
CA ASN A 25 -4.78 -22.33 3.34
C ASN A 25 -5.79 -21.82 2.28
N GLY A 26 -6.23 -22.72 1.39
CA GLY A 26 -7.58 -22.65 0.88
C GLY A 26 -8.51 -22.85 2.07
N CYS A 27 -9.58 -22.05 2.14
CA CYS A 27 -10.61 -22.16 3.16
C CYS A 27 -10.90 -23.65 3.45
N LYS A 28 -10.53 -24.14 4.64
CA LYS A 28 -11.00 -25.45 5.10
C LYS A 28 -12.52 -25.39 5.06
N SER A 29 -13.10 -26.16 4.14
CA SER A 29 -14.54 -26.39 4.03
C SER A 29 -15.01 -27.08 5.30
N THR A 30 -15.32 -26.29 6.32
CA THR A 30 -16.34 -26.67 7.28
C THR A 30 -17.65 -26.53 6.54
N THR A 31 -18.29 -27.66 6.25
CA THR A 31 -19.62 -27.74 5.62
C THR A 31 -20.59 -26.94 6.46
N THR A 32 -20.73 -25.67 6.12
CA THR A 32 -21.79 -24.81 6.64
C THR A 32 -23.11 -25.46 6.20
N PRO A 33 -24.14 -25.57 7.07
CA PRO A 33 -25.41 -26.13 6.65
C PRO A 33 -25.85 -25.47 5.33
N GLY A 34 -26.23 -26.30 4.36
CA GLY A 34 -26.56 -25.84 3.02
C GLY A 34 -27.68 -24.80 3.08
N TYR A 35 -27.46 -23.64 2.47
CA TYR A 35 -28.54 -22.67 2.28
C TYR A 35 -29.57 -23.27 1.33
N THR A 36 -30.84 -23.29 1.75
CA THR A 36 -31.94 -23.74 0.90
C THR A 36 -32.56 -22.53 0.22
N LEU A 37 -32.53 -22.50 -1.11
CA LEU A 37 -33.11 -21.41 -1.90
C LEU A 37 -34.62 -21.32 -1.65
N THR A 38 -35.10 -20.11 -1.39
CA THR A 38 -36.52 -19.80 -1.19
C THR A 38 -37.25 -19.57 -2.51
N GLY A 39 -36.50 -19.26 -3.58
CA GLY A 39 -37.04 -18.83 -4.87
C GLY A 39 -37.09 -17.31 -5.03
N ASP A 40 -36.98 -16.55 -3.93
CA ASP A 40 -36.71 -15.11 -3.99
C ASP A 40 -35.22 -14.88 -4.20
N THR A 41 -34.84 -14.63 -5.46
CA THR A 41 -33.44 -14.47 -5.84
C THR A 41 -32.73 -13.32 -5.11
N LEU A 42 -33.45 -12.28 -4.69
CA LEU A 42 -32.84 -11.14 -3.99
C LEU A 42 -32.57 -11.48 -2.52
N ALA A 43 -33.56 -12.08 -1.84
CA ALA A 43 -33.39 -12.55 -0.47
C ALA A 43 -32.32 -13.64 -0.39
N ASP A 44 -32.38 -14.62 -1.30
CA ASP A 44 -31.42 -15.72 -1.41
C ASP A 44 -30.01 -15.19 -1.68
N GLY A 45 -29.85 -14.29 -2.66
CA GLY A 45 -28.56 -13.71 -2.97
C GLY A 45 -27.98 -12.89 -1.81
N LYS A 46 -28.80 -12.10 -1.10
CA LYS A 46 -28.37 -11.35 0.09
C LYS A 46 -27.87 -12.28 1.20
N ALA A 47 -28.63 -13.35 1.50
CA ALA A 47 -28.26 -14.32 2.52
C ALA A 47 -26.96 -15.05 2.16
N LEU A 48 -26.82 -15.48 0.90
CA LEU A 48 -25.62 -16.15 0.40
C LEU A 48 -24.39 -15.23 0.41
N VAL A 49 -24.54 -13.95 0.04
CA VAL A 49 -23.47 -12.95 0.15
C VAL A 49 -23.02 -12.81 1.60
N GLN A 50 -23.96 -12.67 2.54
CA GLN A 50 -23.63 -12.56 3.96
C GLN A 50 -22.96 -13.83 4.51
N GLN A 51 -23.37 -15.02 4.03
CA GLN A 51 -22.81 -16.29 4.48
C GLN A 51 -21.42 -16.58 3.91
N HIS A 52 -21.17 -16.21 2.66
CA HIS A 52 -19.98 -16.64 1.92
C HIS A 52 -18.96 -15.53 1.70
N CYS A 53 -19.39 -14.32 1.32
CA CYS A 53 -18.48 -13.24 0.97
C CYS A 53 -17.79 -12.62 2.19
N THR A 54 -18.38 -12.73 3.38
CA THR A 54 -17.78 -12.18 4.61
C THR A 54 -16.79 -13.11 5.31
N LYS A 55 -16.53 -14.29 4.73
CA LYS A 55 -15.57 -15.26 5.29
C LYS A 55 -14.11 -14.85 5.03
N CYS A 56 -13.86 -14.16 3.91
CA CYS A 56 -12.50 -13.81 3.49
C CYS A 56 -12.16 -12.35 3.79
N HIS A 57 -13.10 -11.43 3.62
CA HIS A 57 -12.92 -9.99 3.80
C HIS A 57 -14.20 -9.34 4.35
N ALA A 58 -14.15 -8.07 4.70
CA ALA A 58 -15.37 -7.34 5.09
C ALA A 58 -16.39 -7.32 3.95
N LEU A 59 -17.68 -7.30 4.28
CA LEU A 59 -18.73 -7.20 3.27
C LEU A 59 -18.53 -5.95 2.41
N VAL A 60 -18.53 -6.14 1.08
CA VAL A 60 -18.52 -5.02 0.14
C VAL A 60 -19.98 -4.63 -0.14
N PRO A 61 -20.42 -3.40 0.16
CA PRO A 61 -21.78 -2.96 -0.14
C PRO A 61 -22.08 -3.02 -1.64
N VAL A 62 -23.32 -3.33 -2.00
CA VAL A 62 -23.73 -3.42 -3.41
C VAL A 62 -23.54 -2.10 -4.16
N ASN A 63 -23.75 -0.97 -3.47
CA ASN A 63 -23.56 0.37 -3.99
C ASN A 63 -22.11 0.87 -3.92
N ALA A 64 -21.13 0.02 -3.58
CA ALA A 64 -19.71 0.39 -3.60
C ALA A 64 -19.14 0.43 -5.02
N LEU A 65 -19.71 -0.34 -5.96
CA LEU A 65 -19.28 -0.40 -7.35
C LEU A 65 -20.49 -0.28 -8.29
N THR A 66 -20.25 0.12 -9.52
CA THR A 66 -21.27 0.12 -10.56
C THR A 66 -21.61 -1.30 -11.01
N LYS A 67 -22.82 -1.46 -11.58
CA LYS A 67 -23.36 -2.74 -12.04
C LYS A 67 -22.46 -3.45 -13.06
N ASP A 68 -21.89 -2.71 -14.00
CA ASP A 68 -20.95 -3.23 -14.99
C ASP A 68 -19.65 -3.70 -14.31
N VAL A 69 -19.08 -2.93 -13.39
CA VAL A 69 -17.88 -3.32 -12.65
C VAL A 69 -18.09 -4.58 -11.82
N TRP A 70 -19.24 -4.69 -11.14
CA TRP A 70 -19.61 -5.92 -10.46
C TRP A 70 -19.68 -7.11 -11.40
N THR A 71 -20.41 -6.98 -12.51
CA THR A 71 -20.79 -8.13 -13.34
C THR A 71 -19.71 -8.56 -14.33
N VAL A 72 -18.85 -7.63 -14.77
CA VAL A 72 -17.83 -7.87 -15.81
C VAL A 72 -16.43 -8.01 -15.22
N HIS A 73 -16.18 -7.50 -14.00
CA HIS A 73 -14.84 -7.51 -13.41
C HIS A 73 -14.80 -8.18 -12.03
N SER A 74 -15.48 -7.63 -11.02
CA SER A 74 -15.32 -8.08 -9.63
C SER A 74 -15.86 -9.49 -9.36
N LEU A 75 -17.08 -9.82 -9.81
CA LEU A 75 -17.64 -11.17 -9.65
C LEU A 75 -16.90 -12.22 -10.47
N PRO A 76 -16.51 -11.98 -11.75
CA PRO A 76 -15.66 -12.90 -12.49
C PRO A 76 -14.32 -13.20 -11.79
N SER A 77 -13.61 -12.18 -11.31
CA SER A 77 -12.35 -12.38 -10.58
C SER A 77 -12.54 -13.15 -9.27
N MET A 78 -13.72 -13.05 -8.65
CA MET A 78 -14.06 -13.77 -7.42
C MET A 78 -14.53 -15.22 -7.66
N ALA A 79 -15.11 -15.52 -8.83
CA ALA A 79 -15.73 -16.80 -9.16
C ALA A 79 -14.78 -18.00 -8.94
N GLN A 80 -13.50 -17.83 -9.26
CA GLN A 80 -12.47 -18.86 -9.09
C GLN A 80 -12.32 -19.33 -7.62
N TYR A 81 -12.52 -18.45 -6.64
CA TYR A 81 -12.43 -18.80 -5.22
C TYR A 81 -13.60 -19.69 -4.75
N PHE A 82 -14.66 -19.75 -5.55
CA PHE A 82 -15.84 -20.59 -5.31
C PHE A 82 -15.90 -21.83 -6.23
N ALA A 83 -14.79 -22.14 -6.92
CA ALA A 83 -14.72 -23.18 -7.93
C ALA A 83 -15.75 -23.00 -9.07
N ILE A 84 -16.01 -21.74 -9.46
CA ILE A 84 -16.85 -21.39 -10.59
C ILE A 84 -15.94 -20.92 -11.74
N LYS A 85 -16.17 -21.49 -12.94
CA LYS A 85 -15.42 -21.11 -14.14
C LYS A 85 -16.14 -19.97 -14.88
N THR A 86 -15.37 -19.10 -15.54
CA THR A 86 -15.86 -17.91 -16.24
C THR A 86 -15.49 -17.94 -17.73
N TYR A 87 -16.45 -17.67 -18.61
CA TYR A 87 -16.19 -17.49 -20.05
C TYR A 87 -17.01 -16.30 -20.56
N GLY A 88 -16.31 -15.23 -20.95
CA GLY A 88 -16.94 -13.93 -21.18
C GLY A 88 -17.67 -13.46 -19.93
N VAL A 89 -18.96 -13.10 -20.07
CA VAL A 89 -19.84 -12.72 -18.95
C VAL A 89 -20.59 -13.91 -18.32
N GLY A 90 -20.35 -15.13 -18.82
CA GLY A 90 -21.01 -16.35 -18.38
C GLY A 90 -20.26 -17.07 -17.26
N TYR A 91 -21.01 -17.83 -16.46
CA TYR A 91 -20.50 -18.67 -15.38
C TYR A 91 -20.93 -20.10 -15.60
N TYR A 92 -20.01 -21.06 -15.41
CA TYR A 92 -20.28 -22.46 -15.64
C TYR A 92 -19.54 -23.34 -14.63
N LYS A 93 -20.06 -24.56 -14.48
CA LYS A 93 -19.50 -25.60 -13.63
C LYS A 93 -19.80 -26.95 -14.26
N GLU A 94 -18.88 -27.91 -14.15
CA GLU A 94 -19.10 -29.26 -14.65
C GLU A 94 -20.06 -30.02 -13.72
N ASP A 95 -20.94 -30.85 -14.28
CA ASP A 95 -22.01 -31.52 -13.51
C ASP A 95 -21.48 -32.45 -12.40
N ASN A 96 -20.25 -32.96 -12.56
CA ASN A 96 -19.57 -33.81 -11.58
C ASN A 96 -18.72 -33.01 -10.57
N ASP A 97 -18.53 -31.70 -10.75
CA ASP A 97 -17.74 -30.86 -9.87
C ASP A 97 -18.57 -30.40 -8.66
N THR A 98 -18.41 -31.14 -7.57
CA THR A 98 -19.07 -30.88 -6.28
C THR A 98 -18.26 -29.97 -5.36
N SER A 99 -17.09 -29.49 -5.80
CA SER A 99 -16.21 -28.64 -4.97
C SER A 99 -16.72 -27.19 -4.88
N GLY A 100 -16.48 -26.48 -3.77
CA GLY A 100 -16.90 -25.07 -3.67
C GLY A 100 -18.42 -24.85 -3.67
N MET A 101 -18.90 -23.84 -4.37
CA MET A 101 -20.32 -23.43 -4.38
C MET A 101 -21.10 -24.09 -5.54
N SER A 102 -22.40 -24.36 -5.35
CA SER A 102 -23.28 -24.74 -6.46
C SER A 102 -23.48 -23.59 -7.45
N LEU A 103 -23.65 -23.88 -8.73
CA LEU A 103 -23.91 -22.85 -9.76
C LEU A 103 -25.20 -22.05 -9.48
N GLN A 104 -26.24 -22.68 -8.92
CA GLN A 104 -27.50 -22.01 -8.55
C GLN A 104 -27.30 -20.94 -7.47
N ASN A 105 -26.63 -21.27 -6.36
CA ASN A 105 -26.29 -20.30 -5.32
C ASN A 105 -25.40 -19.17 -5.86
N TRP A 106 -24.42 -19.49 -6.72
CA TRP A 106 -23.60 -18.46 -7.36
C TRP A 106 -24.43 -17.52 -8.22
N GLN A 107 -25.36 -18.04 -9.03
CA GLN A 107 -26.26 -17.23 -9.85
C GLN A 107 -27.20 -16.35 -9.02
N ALA A 108 -27.61 -16.78 -7.82
CA ALA A 108 -28.36 -15.95 -6.89
C ALA A 108 -27.52 -14.75 -6.39
N ILE A 109 -26.24 -14.97 -6.04
CA ILE A 109 -25.29 -13.90 -5.69
C ILE A 109 -25.11 -12.92 -6.87
N VAL A 110 -24.86 -13.44 -8.08
CA VAL A 110 -24.68 -12.61 -9.28
C VAL A 110 -25.95 -11.79 -9.55
N SER A 111 -27.13 -12.39 -9.40
CA SER A 111 -28.41 -11.71 -9.60
C SER A 111 -28.66 -10.61 -8.59
N TYR A 112 -28.26 -10.82 -7.33
CA TYR A 112 -28.36 -9.82 -6.28
C TYR A 112 -27.58 -8.55 -6.62
N TYR A 113 -26.29 -8.66 -6.95
CA TYR A 113 -25.49 -7.50 -7.36
C TYR A 113 -25.97 -6.91 -8.69
N ARG A 114 -26.29 -7.74 -9.69
CA ARG A 114 -26.78 -7.25 -10.99
C ARG A 114 -28.06 -6.42 -10.88
N LYS A 115 -28.98 -6.80 -9.99
CA LYS A 115 -30.27 -6.12 -9.83
C LYS A 115 -30.17 -4.86 -8.97
N LEU A 116 -29.28 -4.84 -7.98
CA LEU A 116 -29.25 -3.79 -6.96
C LEU A 116 -28.07 -2.81 -7.09
N ALA A 117 -27.00 -3.17 -7.80
CA ALA A 117 -25.88 -2.25 -8.03
C ALA A 117 -26.33 -1.09 -8.92
N PRO A 118 -25.90 0.14 -8.62
CA PRO A 118 -26.26 1.31 -9.40
C PRO A 118 -25.51 1.30 -10.74
N ASP A 119 -26.05 1.99 -11.75
CA ASP A 119 -25.36 2.16 -13.04
C ASP A 119 -24.24 3.20 -12.97
N THR A 120 -24.32 4.13 -12.02
CA THR A 120 -23.28 5.15 -11.75
C THR A 120 -23.12 5.34 -10.25
N LEU A 121 -21.93 5.77 -9.82
CA LEU A 121 -21.71 6.22 -8.44
C LEU A 121 -21.84 7.74 -8.40
N ALA A 122 -22.61 8.26 -7.44
CA ALA A 122 -22.65 9.69 -7.19
C ALA A 122 -21.27 10.12 -6.66
N ALA A 123 -20.73 11.22 -7.22
CA ALA A 123 -19.52 11.82 -6.68
C ALA A 123 -19.75 12.26 -5.23
N ALA A 124 -18.75 12.07 -4.38
CA ALA A 124 -18.81 12.57 -3.02
C ALA A 124 -18.75 14.09 -3.02
N LYS A 125 -19.55 14.71 -2.16
CA LYS A 125 -19.51 16.15 -1.94
C LYS A 125 -18.53 16.44 -0.81
N ALA A 126 -17.48 17.19 -1.10
CA ALA A 126 -16.57 17.68 -0.07
C ALA A 126 -17.34 18.53 0.98
N PRO A 127 -17.09 18.33 2.27
CA PRO A 127 -17.76 19.10 3.33
C PRO A 127 -17.39 20.59 3.29
N THR A 128 -16.14 20.88 2.91
CA THR A 128 -15.58 22.22 2.75
C THR A 128 -14.98 22.32 1.35
N PRO A 129 -15.23 23.39 0.57
CA PRO A 129 -14.59 23.58 -0.74
C PRO A 129 -13.10 23.90 -0.59
N LEU A 130 -12.32 23.57 -1.63
CA LEU A 130 -10.89 23.90 -1.68
C LEU A 130 -10.64 25.40 -1.78
N LEU A 131 -9.67 25.88 -1.01
CA LEU A 131 -9.03 27.18 -1.19
C LEU A 131 -7.94 27.04 -2.26
N ASN A 132 -8.05 27.77 -3.36
CA ASN A 132 -7.06 27.71 -4.45
C ASN A 132 -5.98 28.75 -4.19
N ASP A 133 -4.95 28.37 -3.46
CA ASP A 133 -3.82 29.23 -3.10
C ASP A 133 -2.54 28.40 -2.93
N TRP A 134 -1.49 29.03 -2.40
CA TRP A 134 -0.20 28.37 -2.12
C TRP A 134 -0.02 28.02 -0.64
N ALA A 135 -0.94 28.37 0.25
CA ALA A 135 -0.85 28.14 1.70
C ALA A 135 0.53 28.43 2.34
N GLY A 136 1.25 29.44 1.84
CA GLY A 136 2.60 29.78 2.34
C GLY A 136 3.75 28.96 1.74
N PHE A 137 3.48 27.97 0.87
CA PHE A 137 4.52 27.22 0.16
C PHE A 137 5.05 27.95 -1.08
N SER A 138 6.31 27.71 -1.42
CA SER A 138 6.89 28.07 -2.71
C SER A 138 7.39 26.84 -3.47
N LEU A 139 7.39 26.90 -4.81
CA LEU A 139 7.76 25.77 -5.65
C LEU A 139 9.25 25.81 -6.04
N LYS A 140 9.96 24.72 -5.77
CA LYS A 140 11.24 24.38 -6.42
C LYS A 140 11.10 23.11 -7.24
N LYS A 141 11.81 23.07 -8.37
CA LYS A 141 11.78 21.94 -9.31
C LYS A 141 13.16 21.33 -9.41
N ALA A 142 13.21 20.00 -9.38
CA ALA A 142 14.43 19.29 -9.70
C ALA A 142 14.88 19.53 -11.13
N THR A 143 16.17 19.37 -11.37
CA THR A 143 16.71 19.39 -12.73
C THR A 143 16.02 18.31 -13.56
N ARG A 144 15.54 18.70 -14.75
CA ARG A 144 14.81 17.81 -15.65
C ARG A 144 15.69 16.64 -16.11
N SER A 145 15.07 15.47 -16.19
CA SER A 145 15.59 14.27 -16.87
C SER A 145 15.41 14.38 -18.38
N THR A 146 16.24 13.65 -19.13
CA THR A 146 16.04 13.45 -20.58
C THR A 146 14.91 12.47 -20.86
N ASP A 147 14.70 11.50 -19.97
CA ASP A 147 13.68 10.47 -20.10
C ASP A 147 12.39 10.87 -19.35
N ILE A 148 11.29 10.20 -19.68
CA ILE A 148 10.05 10.28 -18.90
C ILE A 148 10.32 9.73 -17.50
N CYS A 149 9.90 10.46 -16.48
CA CYS A 149 10.11 10.10 -15.08
C CYS A 149 9.04 9.13 -14.59
N PHE A 150 9.49 8.02 -14.01
CA PHE A 150 8.65 7.04 -13.31
C PHE A 150 9.10 6.94 -11.86
N THR A 151 9.14 8.09 -11.18
CA THR A 151 9.67 8.19 -9.83
C THR A 151 8.76 7.47 -8.84
N THR A 152 9.27 6.38 -8.28
CA THR A 152 8.54 5.45 -7.37
C THR A 152 8.85 5.70 -5.89
N LEU A 153 9.91 6.46 -5.62
CA LEU A 153 10.37 6.81 -4.29
C LEU A 153 10.93 8.24 -4.32
N VAL A 154 10.61 9.01 -3.29
CA VAL A 154 11.38 10.19 -2.86
C VAL A 154 11.63 10.08 -1.37
N ALA A 155 12.85 10.40 -0.93
CA ALA A 155 13.25 10.37 0.48
C ALA A 155 14.29 11.47 0.76
N ALA A 156 14.07 12.26 1.80
CA ALA A 156 14.96 13.33 2.22
C ALA A 156 15.76 12.95 3.46
N ASN A 157 17.07 13.20 3.43
CA ASN A 157 17.96 13.01 4.55
C ASN A 157 18.05 14.31 5.36
N ALA A 158 17.27 14.40 6.43
CA ALA A 158 17.24 15.57 7.32
C ALA A 158 18.59 15.90 7.99
N GLY A 159 19.57 14.98 7.97
CA GLY A 159 20.89 15.23 8.55
C GLY A 159 21.84 16.01 7.64
N ASN A 160 21.58 16.07 6.33
CA ASN A 160 22.46 16.71 5.36
C ASN A 160 21.76 17.39 4.17
N GLY A 161 20.42 17.46 4.18
CA GLY A 161 19.61 18.10 3.14
C GLY A 161 19.60 17.37 1.79
N LYS A 162 20.18 16.16 1.69
CA LYS A 162 20.20 15.40 0.43
C LYS A 162 18.89 14.70 0.19
N ILE A 163 18.50 14.61 -1.08
CA ILE A 163 17.29 13.93 -1.51
C ILE A 163 17.68 12.71 -2.33
N TYR A 164 16.89 11.64 -2.21
CA TYR A 164 17.06 10.40 -2.95
C TYR A 164 15.78 10.04 -3.69
N THR A 165 15.89 9.70 -4.97
CA THR A 165 14.75 9.23 -5.77
C THR A 165 15.00 7.86 -6.39
N GLY A 166 13.95 7.03 -6.43
CA GLY A 166 13.95 5.76 -7.15
C GLY A 166 13.12 5.88 -8.42
N ASP A 167 13.58 5.31 -9.53
CA ASP A 167 12.86 5.34 -10.81
C ASP A 167 12.60 3.93 -11.37
N LEU A 168 11.39 3.68 -11.88
CA LEU A 168 10.94 2.35 -12.30
C LEU A 168 11.66 1.82 -13.54
N VAL A 169 11.96 2.69 -14.51
CA VAL A 169 12.46 2.26 -15.83
C VAL A 169 13.98 2.15 -15.79
N SER A 170 14.63 3.19 -15.25
CA SER A 170 16.08 3.21 -15.07
C SER A 170 16.54 2.35 -13.90
N ASN A 171 15.67 1.95 -12.97
CA ASN A 171 16.03 1.26 -11.72
C ASN A 171 17.15 1.97 -10.95
N ASN A 172 17.32 3.29 -11.12
CA ASN A 172 18.36 4.03 -10.43
C ASN A 172 17.84 4.55 -9.09
N LEU A 173 18.67 4.46 -8.07
CA LEU A 173 18.59 5.31 -6.89
C LEU A 173 19.48 6.53 -7.13
N THR A 174 18.88 7.69 -7.33
CA THR A 174 19.55 8.94 -7.66
C THR A 174 19.63 9.84 -6.44
N GLN A 175 20.80 10.40 -6.16
CA GLN A 175 21.02 11.41 -5.12
C GLN A 175 20.99 12.81 -5.73
N TRP A 176 20.40 13.75 -4.99
CA TRP A 176 20.25 15.14 -5.37
C TRP A 176 20.82 16.06 -4.29
N ASP A 177 21.45 17.16 -4.70
CA ASP A 177 21.96 18.20 -3.81
C ASP A 177 20.88 19.23 -3.42
N SER A 178 21.27 20.19 -2.57
CA SER A 178 20.41 21.31 -2.12
C SER A 178 19.95 22.23 -3.26
N GLN A 179 20.58 22.16 -4.43
CA GLN A 179 20.23 22.90 -5.63
C GLN A 179 19.35 22.06 -6.57
N LEU A 180 18.92 20.88 -6.11
CA LEU A 180 18.10 19.91 -6.83
C LEU A 180 18.74 19.45 -8.15
N LYS A 181 20.07 19.31 -8.14
CA LYS A 181 20.84 18.71 -9.23
C LYS A 181 21.26 17.30 -8.86
N SER A 182 21.22 16.39 -9.81
CA SER A 182 21.66 15.02 -9.59
C SER A 182 23.18 14.99 -9.40
N THR A 183 23.63 14.36 -8.32
CA THR A 183 25.07 14.26 -8.00
C THR A 183 25.64 12.88 -8.29
N SER A 184 24.82 11.85 -8.15
CA SER A 184 25.22 10.45 -8.33
C SER A 184 23.99 9.56 -8.49
N ALA A 185 24.15 8.41 -9.13
CA ALA A 185 23.11 7.39 -9.22
C ALA A 185 23.73 6.00 -9.07
N VAL A 186 22.99 5.08 -8.45
CA VAL A 186 23.36 3.66 -8.38
C VAL A 186 22.23 2.80 -8.94
N LYS A 187 22.60 1.85 -9.81
CA LYS A 187 21.66 0.92 -10.43
C LYS A 187 21.24 -0.14 -9.42
N LEU A 188 19.93 -0.25 -9.19
CA LEU A 188 19.30 -1.27 -8.36
C LEU A 188 18.82 -2.46 -9.21
N PRO A 189 18.57 -3.62 -8.59
CA PRO A 189 18.01 -4.79 -9.28
C PRO A 189 16.58 -4.58 -9.78
N SER A 190 15.83 -3.65 -9.17
CA SER A 190 14.51 -3.18 -9.60
C SER A 190 14.21 -1.83 -8.94
N ALA A 191 13.08 -1.22 -9.29
CA ALA A 191 12.59 0.02 -8.69
C ALA A 191 12.62 -0.02 -7.15
N ALA A 192 13.18 1.03 -6.55
CA ALA A 192 13.07 1.27 -5.11
C ALA A 192 11.72 1.92 -4.81
N VAL A 193 11.03 1.40 -3.80
CA VAL A 193 9.71 1.91 -3.37
C VAL A 193 9.71 2.38 -1.92
N SER A 194 10.75 2.03 -1.16
CA SER A 194 10.97 2.49 0.21
C SER A 194 12.47 2.58 0.48
N LEU A 195 12.86 3.59 1.25
CA LEU A 195 14.21 3.79 1.74
C LEU A 195 14.14 4.22 3.21
N ASN A 196 14.88 3.53 4.07
CA ASN A 196 15.00 3.86 5.49
C ASN A 196 16.45 4.20 5.80
N PHE A 197 16.69 5.42 6.26
CA PHE A 197 18.01 5.86 6.68
C PHE A 197 18.43 5.16 7.97
N LEU A 198 19.69 4.75 8.03
CA LEU A 198 20.32 4.15 9.21
C LEU A 198 21.31 5.16 9.79
N PRO A 199 20.94 5.89 10.86
CA PRO A 199 21.87 6.80 11.53
C PRO A 199 22.95 5.99 12.26
N ASP A 200 24.17 6.52 12.25
CA ASP A 200 25.29 6.06 13.05
C ASP A 200 26.00 7.25 13.74
N SER A 201 27.07 6.97 14.50
CA SER A 201 27.83 8.00 15.21
C SER A 201 28.49 9.04 14.30
N ALA A 202 28.65 8.76 13.00
CA ALA A 202 29.18 9.66 11.98
C ALA A 202 28.07 10.29 11.11
N GLY A 203 26.81 10.16 11.51
CA GLY A 203 25.63 10.68 10.83
C GLY A 203 24.91 9.61 9.99
N ILE A 204 24.17 10.05 8.97
CA ILE A 204 23.41 9.13 8.10
C ILE A 204 24.26 8.79 6.87
N GLN A 205 24.96 7.67 6.93
CA GLN A 205 25.82 7.18 5.83
C GLN A 205 25.26 5.92 5.17
N GLN A 206 24.22 5.30 5.72
CA GLN A 206 23.68 4.04 5.24
C GLN A 206 22.15 4.11 5.15
N ALA A 207 21.57 3.28 4.29
CA ALA A 207 20.13 3.09 4.22
C ALA A 207 19.77 1.66 3.86
N ILE A 208 18.56 1.25 4.22
CA ILE A 208 17.91 0.03 3.74
C ILE A 208 16.94 0.42 2.63
N VAL A 209 17.03 -0.25 1.49
CA VAL A 209 16.19 0.02 0.31
C VAL A 209 15.36 -1.22 -0.01
N SER A 210 14.05 -1.04 -0.12
CA SER A 210 13.13 -2.07 -0.61
C SER A 210 12.96 -1.94 -2.12
N CYS A 211 13.46 -2.93 -2.85
CA CYS A 211 13.35 -3.07 -4.30
C CYS A 211 12.18 -4.01 -4.62
N ILE A 212 11.10 -3.50 -5.22
CA ILE A 212 9.82 -4.22 -5.32
C ILE A 212 9.87 -5.48 -6.21
N GLY A 213 10.87 -5.61 -7.09
CA GLY A 213 10.91 -6.63 -8.13
C GLY A 213 9.99 -6.23 -9.28
N ARG A 214 8.82 -6.87 -9.38
CA ARG A 214 7.78 -6.50 -10.35
C ARG A 214 6.72 -5.59 -9.75
N LEU A 215 6.39 -4.51 -10.47
CA LEU A 215 5.30 -3.61 -10.10
C LEU A 215 3.91 -4.21 -10.37
N ASP A 216 3.80 -5.20 -11.25
CA ASP A 216 2.55 -5.93 -11.50
C ASP A 216 2.16 -6.83 -10.32
N PRO A 217 0.86 -6.97 -9.99
CA PRO A 217 0.39 -7.76 -8.85
C PRO A 217 0.51 -9.26 -9.14
N VAL A 218 1.74 -9.77 -9.15
CA VAL A 218 2.08 -11.18 -9.34
C VAL A 218 2.95 -11.67 -8.19
N ASP A 219 2.80 -12.94 -7.82
CA ASP A 219 3.53 -13.58 -6.72
C ASP A 219 4.96 -14.01 -7.12
N PHE A 220 5.59 -13.29 -8.06
CA PHE A 220 6.93 -13.64 -8.52
C PHE A 220 7.97 -13.20 -7.48
N PRO A 221 8.75 -14.12 -6.89
CA PRO A 221 9.67 -13.81 -5.80
C PRO A 221 10.98 -13.23 -6.35
N ASN A 222 10.96 -11.99 -6.87
CA ASN A 222 12.15 -11.30 -7.35
C ASN A 222 12.41 -9.94 -6.69
N GLY A 223 11.61 -9.60 -5.68
CA GLY A 223 11.87 -8.45 -4.83
C GLY A 223 13.09 -8.66 -3.94
N LYS A 224 13.76 -7.57 -3.58
CA LYS A 224 14.98 -7.59 -2.75
C LYS A 224 14.97 -6.48 -1.73
N VAL A 225 15.60 -6.74 -0.58
CA VAL A 225 15.97 -5.72 0.39
C VAL A 225 17.49 -5.59 0.36
N LEU A 226 17.97 -4.36 0.19
CA LEU A 226 19.39 -4.05 0.08
C LEU A 226 19.80 -3.07 1.17
N LYS A 227 21.02 -3.22 1.68
CA LYS A 227 21.70 -2.19 2.46
C LYS A 227 22.63 -1.43 1.54
N VAL A 228 22.46 -0.11 1.48
CA VAL A 228 23.21 0.80 0.60
C VAL A 228 24.10 1.69 1.45
N ASN A 229 25.38 1.76 1.11
CA ASN A 229 26.26 2.81 1.62
C ASN A 229 26.07 4.07 0.76
N LEU A 230 25.67 5.18 1.36
CA LEU A 230 25.39 6.45 0.70
C LEU A 230 26.64 7.36 0.61
N ALA A 231 27.71 7.01 1.32
CA ALA A 231 28.96 7.75 1.30
C ALA A 231 29.81 7.40 0.06
N GLY A 232 30.34 8.42 -0.63
CA GLY A 232 31.21 8.22 -1.78
C GLY A 232 30.52 7.48 -2.93
N ASN A 233 31.11 6.38 -3.40
CA ASN A 233 30.55 5.53 -4.45
C ASN A 233 29.62 4.47 -3.83
N PRO A 234 28.30 4.49 -4.09
CA PRO A 234 27.38 3.63 -3.39
C PRO A 234 27.67 2.15 -3.56
N GLN A 235 27.74 1.42 -2.44
CA GLN A 235 27.94 -0.02 -2.40
C GLN A 235 26.64 -0.72 -1.97
N LEU A 236 26.24 -1.73 -2.74
CA LEU A 236 25.01 -2.49 -2.52
C LEU A 236 25.31 -3.82 -1.85
N ASN A 237 24.76 -4.05 -0.66
CA ASN A 237 24.82 -5.33 0.04
C ASN A 237 23.41 -5.93 0.09
N THR A 238 23.26 -7.18 -0.34
CA THR A 238 21.96 -7.84 -0.27
C THR A 238 21.66 -8.24 1.18
N VAL A 239 20.52 -7.79 1.70
CA VAL A 239 19.99 -8.20 3.02
C VAL A 239 19.11 -9.43 2.86
N GLN A 240 18.18 -9.38 1.91
CA GLN A 240 17.31 -10.50 1.58
C GLN A 240 16.90 -10.46 0.11
N SER A 241 16.76 -11.64 -0.49
CA SER A 241 16.28 -11.81 -1.87
C SER A 241 15.04 -12.67 -1.92
N GLU A 242 14.45 -12.78 -3.11
CA GLU A 242 13.31 -13.65 -3.39
C GLU A 242 12.06 -13.31 -2.58
N LEU A 243 11.86 -12.02 -2.31
CA LEU A 243 10.70 -11.53 -1.58
C LEU A 243 9.52 -11.27 -2.53
N PRO A 244 8.28 -11.64 -2.14
CA PRO A 244 7.09 -11.32 -2.91
C PRO A 244 6.72 -9.84 -2.71
N ARG A 245 7.22 -8.98 -3.61
CA ARG A 245 6.97 -7.52 -3.63
C ARG A 245 7.17 -6.82 -2.27
N PRO A 246 8.42 -6.66 -1.80
CA PRO A 246 8.71 -5.89 -0.61
C PRO A 246 8.44 -4.41 -0.88
N VAL A 247 7.49 -3.82 -0.16
CA VAL A 247 7.05 -2.42 -0.34
C VAL A 247 7.54 -1.50 0.75
N GLN A 248 7.88 -2.04 1.92
CA GLN A 248 8.42 -1.28 3.04
C GLN A 248 9.34 -2.16 3.89
N THR A 249 10.34 -1.52 4.49
CA THR A 249 11.13 -2.08 5.58
C THR A 249 11.04 -1.19 6.81
N LEU A 250 11.22 -1.77 8.00
CA LEU A 250 11.33 -1.07 9.28
C LEU A 250 12.42 -1.74 10.11
N SER A 251 12.93 -1.06 11.13
CA SER A 251 13.93 -1.63 12.03
C SER A 251 13.62 -1.33 13.49
N ALA A 252 13.63 -2.36 14.33
CA ALA A 252 13.50 -2.24 15.78
C ALA A 252 14.14 -3.44 16.47
N ASP A 253 14.55 -3.28 17.73
CA ASP A 253 15.07 -4.36 18.58
C ASP A 253 13.89 -5.11 19.23
N PHE A 254 13.44 -6.19 18.58
CA PHE A 254 12.27 -6.94 19.03
C PHE A 254 12.60 -8.00 20.09
N ASP A 255 13.88 -8.30 20.30
CA ASP A 255 14.30 -9.27 21.32
C ASP A 255 15.22 -8.74 22.43
N LYS A 256 15.45 -7.43 22.43
CA LYS A 256 16.23 -6.70 23.43
C LYS A 256 17.69 -7.15 23.49
N ASP A 257 18.24 -7.60 22.36
CA ASP A 257 19.65 -8.00 22.25
C ASP A 257 20.58 -6.83 21.90
N GLY A 258 20.03 -5.62 21.73
CA GLY A 258 20.75 -4.41 21.34
C GLY A 258 21.00 -4.29 19.84
N GLN A 259 20.47 -5.20 19.02
CA GLN A 259 20.56 -5.15 17.56
C GLN A 259 19.16 -5.11 16.96
N ASN A 260 18.91 -4.12 16.10
CA ASN A 260 17.64 -4.05 15.41
C ASN A 260 17.47 -5.21 14.42
N GLU A 261 16.33 -5.88 14.46
CA GLU A 261 15.86 -6.69 13.34
C GLU A 261 15.14 -5.83 12.31
N ILE A 262 15.03 -6.38 11.10
CA ILE A 262 14.31 -5.74 10.00
C ILE A 262 12.95 -6.42 9.83
N VAL A 263 11.89 -5.64 9.79
CA VAL A 263 10.56 -6.10 9.36
C VAL A 263 10.37 -5.71 7.90
N VAL A 264 9.85 -6.65 7.10
CA VAL A 264 9.54 -6.44 5.68
C VAL A 264 8.04 -6.61 5.48
N CYS A 265 7.40 -5.58 4.93
CA CYS A 265 6.05 -5.69 4.35
C CYS A 265 6.19 -6.24 2.94
N ALA A 266 5.89 -7.52 2.75
CA ALA A 266 5.90 -8.19 1.46
C ALA A 266 4.46 -8.28 0.94
N GLN A 267 4.06 -7.26 0.17
CA GLN A 267 2.67 -7.06 -0.25
C GLN A 267 2.14 -8.26 -1.03
N GLY A 268 2.93 -8.76 -1.98
CA GLY A 268 2.53 -9.87 -2.83
C GLY A 268 1.25 -9.64 -3.65
N ASN A 269 0.60 -10.72 -4.07
CA ASN A 269 -0.74 -10.71 -4.66
C ASN A 269 -1.67 -11.75 -4.00
N LEU A 270 -1.41 -13.05 -4.21
CA LEU A 270 -2.08 -14.15 -3.49
C LEU A 270 -1.18 -14.74 -2.40
N GLN A 271 0.13 -14.55 -2.52
CA GLN A 271 1.14 -14.95 -1.56
C GLN A 271 1.91 -13.72 -1.09
N GLY A 272 2.20 -13.64 0.20
CA GLY A 272 2.87 -12.50 0.79
C GLY A 272 2.88 -12.63 2.29
N GLY A 273 3.27 -11.56 2.97
CA GLY A 273 3.35 -11.60 4.42
C GLY A 273 4.09 -10.43 5.03
N VAL A 274 4.25 -10.54 6.33
CA VAL A 274 5.14 -9.68 7.11
C VAL A 274 6.23 -10.59 7.65
N TYR A 275 7.47 -10.27 7.31
CA TYR A 275 8.62 -11.11 7.61
C TYR A 275 9.59 -10.37 8.52
N LYS A 276 10.04 -11.03 9.60
CA LYS A 276 11.15 -10.56 10.44
C LYS A 276 12.46 -11.16 9.91
N LEU A 277 13.45 -10.32 9.69
CA LEU A 277 14.81 -10.69 9.32
C LEU A 277 15.73 -10.41 10.51
N LYS A 278 16.25 -11.47 11.12
CA LYS A 278 17.21 -11.37 12.23
C LYS A 278 18.60 -11.72 11.73
N LEU A 279 19.57 -10.85 11.98
CA LEU A 279 20.96 -11.14 11.66
C LEU A 279 21.48 -12.22 12.63
N ASP A 280 22.18 -13.22 12.09
CA ASP A 280 22.75 -14.30 12.91
C ASP A 280 23.86 -13.79 13.85
N ALA A 281 24.21 -14.61 14.85
CA ALA A 281 25.24 -14.25 15.82
C ALA A 281 26.62 -13.98 15.17
N ALA A 282 26.89 -14.57 14.00
CA ALA A 282 28.11 -14.34 13.23
C ALA A 282 28.08 -13.02 12.42
N LYS A 283 26.95 -12.31 12.41
CA LYS A 283 26.71 -11.06 11.69
C LYS A 283 26.89 -11.16 10.18
N LYS A 284 26.54 -12.31 9.60
CA LYS A 284 26.76 -12.64 8.19
C LYS A 284 25.47 -12.91 7.43
N VAL A 285 24.48 -13.51 8.07
CA VAL A 285 23.27 -14.01 7.38
C VAL A 285 22.02 -13.55 8.10
N TYR A 286 21.06 -13.02 7.35
CA TYR A 286 19.73 -12.74 7.85
C TYR A 286 18.87 -14.00 7.80
N LYS A 287 18.36 -14.43 8.96
CA LYS A 287 17.34 -15.46 9.07
C LYS A 287 15.95 -14.83 8.94
N GLN A 288 15.22 -15.22 7.90
CA GLN A 288 13.82 -14.84 7.71
C GLN A 288 12.89 -15.73 8.55
N THR A 289 11.96 -15.11 9.28
CA THR A 289 10.87 -15.80 9.99
C THR A 289 9.55 -15.06 9.70
N PRO A 290 8.46 -15.76 9.35
CA PRO A 290 7.16 -15.12 9.18
C PRO A 290 6.58 -14.65 10.52
N ILE A 291 6.18 -13.39 10.58
CA ILE A 291 5.25 -12.89 11.60
C ILE A 291 3.83 -13.31 11.20
N THR A 292 3.52 -13.17 9.90
CA THR A 292 2.29 -13.67 9.28
C THR A 292 2.52 -13.92 7.80
N ASN A 293 1.80 -14.90 7.24
CA ASN A 293 1.76 -15.17 5.79
C ASN A 293 0.48 -14.60 5.14
N ARG A 294 -0.14 -13.57 5.75
CA ARG A 294 -1.25 -12.83 5.16
C ARG A 294 -0.71 -11.88 4.09
N PRO A 295 -1.10 -12.02 2.81
CA PRO A 295 -0.71 -11.08 1.75
C PRO A 295 -1.39 -9.73 1.95
N GLY A 296 -0.96 -8.74 1.17
CA GLY A 296 -1.57 -7.43 1.10
C GLY A 296 -1.05 -6.39 2.10
N ALA A 297 0.00 -6.70 2.86
CA ALA A 297 0.65 -5.73 3.75
C ALA A 297 1.26 -4.59 2.92
N VAL A 298 0.74 -3.38 3.07
CA VAL A 298 1.16 -2.19 2.31
C VAL A 298 2.03 -1.23 3.12
N GLN A 299 1.79 -1.17 4.43
CA GLN A 299 2.54 -0.34 5.35
C GLN A 299 2.50 -0.94 6.75
N ALA A 300 3.53 -0.67 7.54
CA ALA A 300 3.58 -0.94 8.96
C ALA A 300 4.28 0.21 9.70
N ILE A 301 4.13 0.20 11.02
CA ILE A 301 4.89 0.99 12.00
C ILE A 301 5.28 0.09 13.18
N THR A 302 6.28 0.51 13.95
CA THR A 302 6.74 -0.17 15.18
C THR A 302 6.65 0.76 16.37
N GLY A 303 6.29 0.24 17.54
CA GLY A 303 6.19 1.01 18.79
C GLY A 303 5.83 0.10 19.96
N ASP A 304 5.94 0.58 21.20
CA ASP A 304 5.46 -0.15 22.39
C ASP A 304 3.97 0.19 22.59
N PHE A 305 3.07 -0.55 21.94
CA PHE A 305 1.65 -0.20 21.89
C PHE A 305 0.88 -0.70 23.12
N ASN A 306 1.47 -1.56 23.94
CA ASN A 306 0.86 -2.02 25.19
C ASN A 306 1.61 -1.55 26.45
N ASN A 307 2.59 -0.67 26.30
CA ASN A 307 3.43 -0.11 27.36
C ASN A 307 4.13 -1.18 28.21
N ASP A 308 4.54 -2.29 27.59
CA ASP A 308 5.22 -3.39 28.27
C ASP A 308 6.74 -3.39 28.10
N GLY A 309 7.24 -2.37 27.41
CA GLY A 309 8.63 -2.10 27.10
C GLY A 309 9.15 -2.87 25.90
N TRP A 310 8.34 -3.67 25.18
CA TRP A 310 8.77 -4.41 23.99
C TRP A 310 8.20 -3.78 22.72
N ALA A 311 9.00 -3.78 21.65
CA ALA A 311 8.53 -3.29 20.37
C ALA A 311 7.46 -4.23 19.79
N ASP A 312 6.31 -3.65 19.45
CA ASP A 312 5.20 -4.24 18.73
C ASP A 312 5.18 -3.73 17.27
N ILE A 313 4.26 -4.27 16.47
CA ILE A 313 4.10 -3.91 15.05
C ILE A 313 2.62 -3.66 14.76
N MET A 314 2.30 -2.56 14.09
CA MET A 314 0.97 -2.32 13.51
C MET A 314 1.08 -2.33 11.99
N VAL A 315 0.19 -3.07 11.32
CA VAL A 315 0.25 -3.34 9.88
C VAL A 315 -1.07 -3.01 9.22
N LEU A 316 -1.00 -2.21 8.16
CA LEU A 316 -2.10 -1.95 7.25
C LEU A 316 -2.07 -2.95 6.08
N TYR A 317 -3.20 -3.59 5.86
CA TYR A 317 -3.47 -4.46 4.72
C TYR A 317 -4.34 -3.72 3.71
N GLY A 318 -3.84 -3.54 2.50
CA GLY A 318 -4.49 -2.79 1.42
C GLY A 318 -4.95 -3.62 0.23
N VAL A 319 -4.83 -4.95 0.31
CA VAL A 319 -5.28 -5.87 -0.73
C VAL A 319 -5.91 -7.10 -0.07
N GLY A 320 -7.03 -7.58 -0.61
CA GLY A 320 -7.68 -8.80 -0.15
C GLY A 320 -8.51 -8.57 1.11
N ASP A 321 -8.15 -9.21 2.23
CA ASP A 321 -8.72 -8.85 3.54
C ASP A 321 -8.09 -7.50 3.93
N GLU A 322 -8.71 -6.39 3.58
CA GLU A 322 -8.23 -5.05 3.94
C GLU A 322 -8.54 -4.75 5.41
N GLY A 323 -7.62 -4.08 6.08
CA GLY A 323 -7.78 -3.76 7.50
C GLY A 323 -6.49 -3.38 8.19
N LEU A 324 -6.63 -2.95 9.44
CA LEU A 324 -5.53 -2.63 10.34
C LEU A 324 -5.41 -3.74 11.39
N ALA A 325 -4.21 -4.28 11.57
CA ALA A 325 -3.95 -5.28 12.60
C ALA A 325 -2.69 -4.93 13.38
N MET A 326 -2.71 -5.22 14.68
CA MET A 326 -1.58 -5.10 15.57
C MET A 326 -1.02 -6.48 15.89
N TYR A 327 0.29 -6.57 16.01
CA TYR A 327 1.06 -7.76 16.34
C TYR A 327 1.86 -7.43 17.60
N LEU A 328 1.34 -7.89 18.74
CA LEU A 328 1.93 -7.66 20.06
C LEU A 328 3.05 -8.67 20.32
N ASN A 329 4.21 -8.19 20.78
CA ASN A 329 5.35 -9.03 21.05
C ASN A 329 5.08 -9.97 22.22
N ASN A 330 5.20 -11.28 22.00
CA ASN A 330 4.91 -12.28 23.03
C ASN A 330 6.08 -12.55 23.98
N LYS A 331 7.21 -11.81 23.84
CA LYS A 331 8.43 -11.91 24.66
C LYS A 331 9.12 -13.28 24.59
N LYS A 332 8.70 -14.12 23.65
CA LYS A 332 9.21 -15.48 23.39
C LYS A 332 9.67 -15.63 21.94
N GLY A 333 9.92 -14.50 21.26
CA GLY A 333 10.41 -14.43 19.89
C GLY A 333 9.33 -14.40 18.80
N GLY A 334 8.04 -14.39 19.17
CA GLY A 334 6.90 -14.30 18.25
C GLY A 334 5.94 -13.16 18.57
N PHE A 335 4.78 -13.14 17.91
CA PHE A 335 3.77 -12.09 18.07
C PHE A 335 2.35 -12.67 18.18
N GLU A 336 1.50 -11.98 18.94
CA GLU A 336 0.06 -12.23 19.03
C GLU A 336 -0.70 -11.20 18.20
N ALA A 337 -1.59 -11.67 17.31
CA ALA A 337 -2.31 -10.79 16.40
C ALA A 337 -3.64 -10.30 17.00
N ARG A 338 -3.89 -8.99 16.89
CA ARG A 338 -5.14 -8.32 17.25
C ARG A 338 -5.64 -7.50 16.05
N GLY A 339 -6.82 -7.84 15.54
CA GLY A 339 -7.48 -7.01 14.51
C GLY A 339 -8.03 -5.72 15.13
N LEU A 340 -7.76 -4.57 14.50
CA LEU A 340 -8.21 -3.26 14.97
C LEU A 340 -9.35 -2.73 14.10
N LEU A 341 -9.19 -2.77 12.77
CA LEU A 341 -10.20 -2.33 11.80
C LEU A 341 -10.27 -3.31 10.63
N LYS A 342 -11.45 -3.40 10.01
CA LYS A 342 -11.67 -4.12 8.76
C LYS A 342 -12.32 -3.20 7.74
N PHE A 343 -11.86 -3.28 6.50
CA PHE A 343 -12.35 -2.45 5.40
C PHE A 343 -12.86 -3.33 4.26
N PRO A 344 -13.84 -2.86 3.46
CA PRO A 344 -14.21 -3.52 2.22
C PRO A 344 -12.99 -3.66 1.28
N ALA A 345 -12.85 -4.80 0.63
CA ALA A 345 -11.73 -5.14 -0.28
C ALA A 345 -11.65 -4.31 -1.58
N VAL A 346 -12.41 -3.21 -1.64
CA VAL A 346 -12.52 -2.27 -2.77
C VAL A 346 -12.11 -0.86 -2.36
N ASN A 347 -11.75 -0.64 -1.10
CA ASN A 347 -11.28 0.64 -0.60
C ASN A 347 -9.88 0.96 -1.16
N GLY A 348 -9.02 -0.04 -1.30
CA GLY A 348 -7.63 0.20 -1.70
C GLY A 348 -6.89 1.01 -0.63
N SER A 349 -6.92 0.52 0.61
CA SER A 349 -6.17 1.10 1.74
C SER A 349 -4.70 1.29 1.35
N SER A 350 -4.18 2.50 1.53
CA SER A 350 -2.89 2.87 0.93
C SER A 350 -1.86 3.36 1.95
N SER A 351 -2.29 4.14 2.95
CA SER A 351 -1.40 4.66 3.99
C SER A 351 -2.14 4.85 5.31
N PHE A 352 -1.38 4.85 6.41
CA PHE A 352 -1.81 5.30 7.72
C PHE A 352 -0.67 5.95 8.52
N GLN A 353 -1.06 6.75 9.52
CA GLN A 353 -0.19 7.29 10.57
C GLN A 353 -0.94 7.30 11.90
N LEU A 354 -0.18 7.28 12.99
CA LEU A 354 -0.70 7.51 14.34
C LEU A 354 -0.20 8.87 14.85
N ALA A 355 -1.12 9.70 15.32
CA ALA A 355 -0.80 11.03 15.84
C ALA A 355 -1.91 11.48 16.81
N ASP A 356 -1.54 12.22 17.85
CA ASP A 356 -2.50 12.87 18.76
C ASP A 356 -2.98 14.18 18.11
N ILE A 357 -3.96 14.06 17.20
CA ILE A 357 -4.39 15.17 16.34
C ILE A 357 -5.42 16.09 17.01
N ASP A 358 -6.04 15.65 18.09
CA ASP A 358 -6.96 16.46 18.89
C ASP A 358 -6.41 16.84 20.28
N HIS A 359 -5.15 16.51 20.56
CA HIS A 359 -4.41 16.83 21.78
C HIS A 359 -5.03 16.26 23.07
N ASP A 360 -5.68 15.10 22.99
CA ASP A 360 -6.24 14.41 24.15
C ASP A 360 -5.27 13.39 24.79
N GLY A 361 -4.10 13.18 24.16
CA GLY A 361 -3.04 12.30 24.63
C GLY A 361 -3.12 10.86 24.11
N ASP A 362 -4.21 10.49 23.43
CA ASP A 362 -4.33 9.21 22.73
C ASP A 362 -3.93 9.36 21.26
N LEU A 363 -3.15 8.41 20.73
CA LEU A 363 -2.79 8.44 19.31
C LEU A 363 -3.99 8.03 18.45
N ASP A 364 -4.47 8.96 17.62
CA ASP A 364 -5.51 8.77 16.62
C ASP A 364 -4.95 8.20 15.32
N LEU A 365 -5.84 7.61 14.51
CA LEU A 365 -5.48 7.02 13.23
C LEU A 365 -5.85 7.95 12.07
N ILE A 366 -4.82 8.44 11.37
CA ILE A 366 -4.95 9.09 10.06
C ILE A 366 -4.83 7.99 9.01
N TYR A 367 -5.84 7.82 8.15
CA TYR A 367 -5.93 6.72 7.19
C TYR A 367 -6.30 7.22 5.80
N THR A 368 -5.68 6.65 4.76
CA THR A 368 -6.05 6.92 3.37
C THR A 368 -6.42 5.66 2.61
N CYS A 369 -7.40 5.81 1.72
CA CYS A 369 -7.74 4.79 0.75
C CYS A 369 -8.03 5.41 -0.62
N GLY A 370 -7.60 4.71 -1.67
CA GLY A 370 -7.60 5.27 -3.01
C GLY A 370 -6.85 4.45 -4.06
N TYR A 371 -6.15 3.38 -3.69
CA TYR A 371 -5.50 2.54 -4.69
C TYR A 371 -6.53 1.94 -5.66
N ASN A 372 -6.46 2.32 -6.93
CA ASN A 372 -7.52 2.05 -7.89
C ASN A 372 -7.08 1.20 -9.10
N PHE A 373 -5.92 0.57 -9.03
CA PHE A 373 -5.35 -0.21 -10.13
C PHE A 373 -5.52 -1.73 -9.93
N ARG A 374 -6.78 -2.17 -9.88
CA ARG A 374 -7.25 -3.58 -9.87
C ARG A 374 -8.52 -3.72 -10.72
N ASP A 375 -9.36 -4.73 -10.50
CA ASP A 375 -10.55 -5.04 -11.31
C ASP A 375 -11.76 -4.12 -11.01
N SER A 376 -11.53 -2.93 -10.47
CA SER A 376 -12.60 -1.99 -10.07
C SER A 376 -12.21 -0.52 -10.34
N ARG A 377 -11.68 -0.22 -11.53
CA ARG A 377 -11.03 1.06 -11.86
C ARG A 377 -12.03 2.17 -12.18
N ILE A 378 -12.76 2.62 -11.17
CA ILE A 378 -13.71 3.73 -11.26
C ILE A 378 -13.45 4.73 -10.14
N LEU A 379 -13.86 5.99 -10.33
CA LEU A 379 -13.90 6.95 -9.23
C LEU A 379 -14.87 6.43 -8.16
N LYS A 380 -14.48 6.53 -6.89
CA LYS A 380 -15.22 5.94 -5.78
C LYS A 380 -15.40 7.02 -4.70
N PRO A 381 -16.65 7.35 -4.32
CA PRO A 381 -16.93 8.47 -3.41
C PRO A 381 -16.42 8.26 -1.98
N TYR A 382 -16.02 7.03 -1.65
CA TYR A 382 -15.44 6.67 -0.36
C TYR A 382 -13.90 6.61 -0.39
N HIS A 383 -13.24 6.92 -1.50
CA HIS A 383 -11.80 7.20 -1.49
C HIS A 383 -11.55 8.55 -0.81
N GLY A 384 -10.50 8.65 -0.02
CA GLY A 384 -10.16 9.89 0.64
C GLY A 384 -9.27 9.74 1.87
N LEU A 385 -9.29 10.82 2.66
CA LEU A 385 -8.62 10.94 3.95
C LEU A 385 -9.66 10.74 5.06
N TYR A 386 -9.35 9.84 5.98
CA TYR A 386 -10.15 9.56 7.17
C TYR A 386 -9.32 9.83 8.42
N ILE A 387 -9.98 10.29 9.47
CA ILE A 387 -9.42 10.29 10.81
C ILE A 387 -10.34 9.47 11.71
N TYR A 388 -9.76 8.50 12.39
CA TYR A 388 -10.43 7.72 13.42
C TYR A 388 -9.87 8.08 14.78
N LYS A 389 -10.73 8.61 15.63
CA LYS A 389 -10.43 8.90 17.03
C LYS A 389 -10.18 7.60 17.78
N ASN A 390 -9.11 7.54 18.55
CA ASN A 390 -8.84 6.48 19.50
C ASN A 390 -9.68 6.72 20.76
N THR A 391 -10.53 5.76 21.09
CA THR A 391 -11.40 5.80 22.28
C THR A 391 -10.80 5.02 23.45
N GLY A 392 -9.47 4.88 23.45
CA GLY A 392 -8.68 4.09 24.38
C GLY A 392 -8.37 2.68 23.86
N ASN A 393 -7.17 2.18 24.20
CA ASN A 393 -6.67 0.85 23.83
C ASN A 393 -6.68 0.57 22.31
N PHE A 394 -6.48 1.59 21.48
CA PHE A 394 -6.55 1.52 20.01
C PHE A 394 -7.92 1.05 19.49
N ASN A 395 -8.99 1.41 20.20
CA ASN A 395 -10.36 1.25 19.69
C ASN A 395 -10.72 2.48 18.86
N PHE A 396 -10.73 2.32 17.54
CA PHE A 396 -10.89 3.42 16.60
C PHE A 396 -12.36 3.66 16.22
N LYS A 397 -12.80 4.92 16.29
CA LYS A 397 -14.10 5.39 15.80
C LYS A 397 -13.88 6.45 14.74
N GLN A 398 -14.45 6.28 13.55
CA GLN A 398 -14.36 7.30 12.51
C GLN A 398 -15.00 8.60 13.02
N GLU A 399 -14.24 9.68 13.00
CA GLU A 399 -14.69 10.99 13.46
C GLU A 399 -14.73 12.00 12.32
N TRP A 400 -13.79 11.91 11.37
CA TRP A 400 -13.69 12.83 10.25
C TRP A 400 -13.40 12.12 8.93
N PHE A 401 -13.91 12.68 7.82
CA PHE A 401 -13.70 12.20 6.46
C PHE A 401 -13.74 13.34 5.45
N TYR A 402 -12.80 13.33 4.51
CA TYR A 402 -12.81 14.20 3.34
C TYR A 402 -12.60 13.38 2.07
N PRO A 403 -13.50 13.47 1.07
CA PRO A 403 -13.41 12.68 -0.14
C PRO A 403 -12.29 13.20 -1.05
N ILE A 404 -11.40 12.31 -1.45
CA ILE A 404 -10.31 12.57 -2.39
C ILE A 404 -10.17 11.30 -3.22
N ASN A 405 -10.56 11.34 -4.51
CA ASN A 405 -10.41 10.15 -5.33
C ASN A 405 -8.94 9.78 -5.42
N GLY A 406 -8.60 8.51 -5.24
CA GLY A 406 -7.23 8.07 -5.46
C GLY A 406 -6.24 8.45 -4.37
N CYS A 407 -6.70 8.93 -3.21
CA CYS A 407 -5.86 9.29 -2.06
C CYS A 407 -4.93 8.14 -1.68
N SER A 408 -3.63 8.33 -1.90
CA SER A 408 -2.62 7.28 -1.79
C SER A 408 -1.73 7.46 -0.56
N LYS A 409 -1.58 8.69 -0.05
CA LYS A 409 -0.77 8.96 1.15
C LYS A 409 -1.23 10.24 1.83
N ALA A 410 -1.09 10.26 3.14
CA ALA A 410 -1.18 11.46 3.98
C ALA A 410 0.07 11.51 4.87
N ILE A 411 0.57 12.73 5.12
CA ILE A 411 1.60 13.00 6.12
C ILE A 411 1.14 14.15 7.00
N ALA A 412 0.99 13.88 8.29
CA ALA A 412 0.72 14.90 9.30
C ALA A 412 2.02 15.48 9.88
N ALA A 413 2.08 16.80 10.00
CA ALA A 413 3.16 17.56 10.63
C ALA A 413 2.64 18.97 10.99
N ASP A 414 3.34 19.65 11.88
CA ASP A 414 3.11 21.07 12.20
C ASP A 414 3.81 21.92 11.14
N PHE A 415 3.09 22.32 10.07
CA PHE A 415 3.70 23.03 8.95
C PHE A 415 3.73 24.54 9.16
N ASP A 416 2.81 25.12 9.92
CA ASP A 416 2.82 26.56 10.20
C ASP A 416 3.49 26.94 11.53
N GLY A 417 3.78 25.95 12.38
CA GLY A 417 4.50 26.11 13.63
C GLY A 417 3.60 26.60 14.76
N ASP A 418 2.29 26.44 14.66
CA ASP A 418 1.31 26.85 15.67
C ASP A 418 1.07 25.79 16.77
N GLY A 419 1.58 24.58 16.54
CA GLY A 419 1.60 23.47 17.49
C GLY A 419 0.52 22.43 17.29
N ASP A 420 -0.38 22.61 16.31
CA ASP A 420 -1.27 21.56 15.86
C ASP A 420 -0.79 20.88 14.57
N LEU A 421 -1.38 19.73 14.25
CA LEU A 421 -0.92 18.90 13.13
C LEU A 421 -1.78 19.12 11.89
N ASP A 422 -1.23 19.83 10.90
CA ASP A 422 -1.79 19.87 9.56
C ASP A 422 -1.58 18.55 8.82
N ILE A 423 -2.19 18.40 7.64
CA ILE A 423 -2.07 17.19 6.83
C ILE A 423 -1.79 17.52 5.36
N ALA A 424 -0.71 17.00 4.81
CA ALA A 424 -0.46 16.98 3.37
C ALA A 424 -0.93 15.65 2.78
N THR A 425 -1.61 15.67 1.63
CA THR A 425 -2.08 14.46 0.93
C THR A 425 -1.61 14.41 -0.52
N ILE A 426 -1.40 13.20 -1.03
CA ILE A 426 -1.28 12.94 -2.47
C ILE A 426 -2.33 11.94 -2.94
N ALA A 427 -2.77 12.09 -4.19
CA ALA A 427 -3.70 11.17 -4.82
C ALA A 427 -3.26 10.75 -6.22
N PHE A 428 -2.67 9.56 -6.32
CA PHE A 428 -2.16 9.05 -7.60
C PHE A 428 -3.27 8.69 -8.62
N PHE A 429 -4.49 8.39 -8.14
CA PHE A 429 -5.66 8.06 -8.97
C PHE A 429 -6.77 9.11 -8.85
N ALA A 430 -6.41 10.39 -8.69
CA ALA A 430 -7.32 11.53 -8.62
C ALA A 430 -8.34 11.59 -9.76
N ASP A 431 -9.42 12.36 -9.58
CA ASP A 431 -10.23 12.84 -10.71
C ASP A 431 -9.47 13.93 -11.49
N MET A 432 -8.42 13.51 -12.21
CA MET A 432 -7.55 14.36 -13.03
C MET A 432 -8.31 15.18 -14.09
N LYS A 433 -9.51 14.77 -14.50
CA LYS A 433 -10.29 15.48 -15.51
C LYS A 433 -11.12 16.62 -14.92
N ASN A 434 -11.83 16.38 -13.82
CA ASN A 434 -12.78 17.36 -13.30
C ASN A 434 -12.30 18.03 -12.00
N ASN A 435 -11.39 17.40 -11.24
CA ASN A 435 -10.88 17.88 -9.96
C ASN A 435 -9.34 17.65 -9.84
N PRO A 436 -8.50 18.20 -10.73
CA PRO A 436 -7.06 17.96 -10.71
C PRO A 436 -6.35 18.44 -9.44
N ALA A 437 -6.97 19.34 -8.67
CA ALA A 437 -6.46 19.74 -7.36
C ALA A 437 -6.47 18.60 -6.33
N GLU A 438 -7.23 17.52 -6.54
CA GLU A 438 -7.19 16.33 -5.67
C GLU A 438 -5.81 15.66 -5.66
N GLU A 439 -4.99 15.84 -6.70
CA GLU A 439 -3.66 15.23 -6.81
C GLU A 439 -2.77 15.59 -5.60
N PHE A 440 -2.91 16.81 -5.08
CA PHE A 440 -2.26 17.25 -3.85
C PHE A 440 -3.12 18.28 -3.11
N ILE A 441 -3.49 17.98 -1.86
CA ILE A 441 -4.23 18.89 -0.98
C ILE A 441 -3.46 19.03 0.34
N TYR A 442 -3.27 20.27 0.77
CA TYR A 442 -2.79 20.62 2.11
C TYR A 442 -3.98 20.98 2.99
N PHE A 443 -4.07 20.42 4.20
CA PHE A 443 -5.14 20.66 5.15
C PHE A 443 -4.57 21.41 6.35
N GLU A 444 -4.74 22.74 6.38
CA GLU A 444 -4.41 23.59 7.53
C GLU A 444 -5.40 23.26 8.65
N GLN A 445 -4.92 22.90 9.83
CA GLN A 445 -5.78 22.78 11.00
C GLN A 445 -5.63 24.04 11.85
N ASP A 446 -6.76 24.64 12.24
CA ASP A 446 -6.74 25.82 13.14
C ASP A 446 -7.17 25.48 14.57
N LYS A 447 -7.84 24.34 14.70
CA LYS A 447 -8.48 23.81 15.90
C LYS A 447 -8.60 22.32 15.74
N ALA A 448 -8.50 21.61 16.86
CA ALA A 448 -8.73 20.17 16.92
C ALA A 448 -9.87 19.70 15.99
N MET A 449 -9.49 18.87 15.02
CA MET A 449 -10.37 18.22 14.05
C MET A 449 -11.11 19.16 13.09
N GLN A 450 -10.65 20.40 12.91
CA GLN A 450 -11.19 21.38 11.97
C GLN A 450 -10.13 21.79 10.96
N PHE A 451 -10.31 21.33 9.72
CA PHE A 451 -9.36 21.53 8.64
C PHE A 451 -9.89 22.48 7.57
N LYS A 452 -9.04 23.38 7.09
CA LYS A 452 -9.21 24.16 5.86
C LYS A 452 -8.39 23.49 4.74
N PRO A 453 -9.05 23.03 3.66
CA PRO A 453 -8.34 22.35 2.59
C PRO A 453 -7.86 23.34 1.52
N HIS A 454 -6.57 23.34 1.23
CA HIS A 454 -5.89 24.14 0.21
C HIS A 454 -5.51 23.27 -0.99
N GLY A 455 -6.03 23.61 -2.17
CA GLY A 455 -5.66 23.02 -3.45
C GLY A 455 -4.44 23.72 -4.05
N ILE A 456 -3.23 23.26 -3.69
CA ILE A 456 -1.99 23.87 -4.17
C ILE A 456 -1.84 23.59 -5.68
N PRO A 457 -1.54 24.60 -6.53
CA PRO A 457 -1.63 24.46 -7.99
C PRO A 457 -0.40 23.76 -8.60
N VAL A 458 -0.21 22.48 -8.25
CA VAL A 458 0.96 21.69 -8.63
C VAL A 458 0.71 20.63 -9.71
N SER A 459 -0.54 20.30 -10.03
CA SER A 459 -0.90 19.20 -10.96
C SER A 459 -0.25 19.31 -12.34
N GLN A 460 0.11 20.50 -12.80
CA GLN A 460 0.84 20.72 -14.05
C GLN A 460 2.33 20.34 -14.01
N TYR A 461 2.89 20.03 -12.85
CA TYR A 461 4.33 19.74 -12.68
C TYR A 461 4.64 18.24 -12.57
N GLY A 462 3.62 17.40 -12.47
CA GLY A 462 3.78 15.94 -12.40
C GLY A 462 2.56 15.26 -11.80
N ARG A 463 2.65 13.95 -11.63
CA ARG A 463 1.64 13.12 -11.00
C ARG A 463 2.24 12.33 -9.84
N TRP A 464 1.72 12.55 -8.64
CA TRP A 464 2.43 12.23 -7.40
C TRP A 464 2.21 10.79 -6.94
N MET A 465 3.24 9.94 -7.05
CA MET A 465 3.18 8.54 -6.59
C MET A 465 3.73 8.38 -5.17
N SER A 466 4.68 9.22 -4.78
CA SER A 466 5.32 9.19 -3.47
C SER A 466 5.50 10.61 -2.95
N MET A 467 5.47 10.74 -1.63
CA MET A 467 5.63 11.99 -0.92
C MET A 467 6.48 11.76 0.32
N ASP A 468 7.34 12.72 0.62
CA ASP A 468 8.12 12.77 1.85
C ASP A 468 8.08 14.18 2.45
N VAL A 469 8.27 14.28 3.76
CA VAL A 469 8.25 15.56 4.49
C VAL A 469 9.49 15.64 5.37
N SER A 470 10.24 16.72 5.23
CA SER A 470 11.51 16.93 5.94
C SER A 470 11.92 18.39 5.87
N ASP A 471 12.58 18.89 6.91
CA ASP A 471 13.24 20.20 6.89
C ASP A 471 14.55 20.08 6.08
N ILE A 472 14.46 20.28 4.75
CA ILE A 472 15.59 20.06 3.84
C ILE A 472 16.53 21.26 3.77
N ASN A 473 16.03 22.44 4.13
CA ASN A 473 16.76 23.70 4.08
C ASN A 473 17.31 24.13 5.46
N HIS A 474 16.96 23.39 6.52
CA HIS A 474 17.34 23.60 7.92
C HIS A 474 16.81 24.93 8.51
N ASP A 475 15.64 25.39 8.07
CA ASP A 475 14.99 26.59 8.60
C ASP A 475 14.03 26.31 9.77
N GLY A 476 13.90 25.04 10.15
CA GLY A 476 13.03 24.58 11.23
C GLY A 476 11.59 24.34 10.81
N LYS A 477 11.27 24.40 9.51
CA LYS A 477 9.93 24.12 8.97
C LYS A 477 9.96 22.90 8.05
N PRO A 478 8.95 22.03 8.13
CA PRO A 478 8.89 20.87 7.25
C PRO A 478 8.57 21.30 5.81
N ASP A 479 9.42 20.91 4.86
CA ASP A 479 9.18 21.02 3.42
C ASP A 479 8.54 19.73 2.87
N ILE A 480 7.84 19.83 1.74
CA ILE A 480 7.13 18.69 1.12
C ILE A 480 7.79 18.32 -0.21
N LEU A 481 8.13 17.04 -0.38
CA LEU A 481 8.68 16.50 -1.62
C LEU A 481 7.63 15.65 -2.33
N LEU A 482 7.43 15.89 -3.63
CA LEU A 482 6.43 15.17 -4.44
C LEU A 482 7.08 14.46 -5.63
N ALA A 483 7.02 13.13 -5.65
CA ALA A 483 7.65 12.28 -6.68
C ALA A 483 6.76 12.11 -7.92
N ASN A 484 7.27 12.49 -9.08
CA ASN A 484 6.54 12.45 -10.34
C ASN A 484 6.63 11.08 -11.02
N TYR A 485 5.49 10.41 -11.15
CA TYR A 485 5.31 9.21 -11.96
C TYR A 485 4.42 9.57 -13.17
N ALA A 486 5.07 9.99 -14.25
CA ALA A 486 4.43 10.79 -15.29
C ALA A 486 3.53 10.01 -16.26
N SER A 487 3.78 8.71 -16.48
CA SER A 487 3.09 7.94 -17.53
C SER A 487 2.61 6.57 -17.08
N GLY A 488 1.69 5.94 -17.82
CA GLY A 488 1.03 4.69 -17.44
C GLY A 488 -0.05 4.87 -16.37
N PHE A 489 -0.72 3.79 -15.97
CA PHE A 489 -1.77 3.76 -14.92
C PHE A 489 -2.97 4.71 -15.12
N LEU A 490 -3.13 5.31 -16.31
CA LEU A 490 -4.31 6.10 -16.64
C LEU A 490 -5.54 5.20 -16.76
N PHE A 491 -6.62 5.56 -16.07
CA PHE A 491 -7.88 4.81 -16.06
C PHE A 491 -9.08 5.63 -16.53
N GLN A 492 -8.94 6.95 -16.61
CA GLN A 492 -10.01 7.83 -17.09
C GLN A 492 -10.04 7.86 -18.61
N PRO A 493 -11.18 7.57 -19.25
CA PRO A 493 -11.28 7.53 -20.70
C PRO A 493 -11.12 8.93 -21.30
N ASN A 494 -10.41 9.03 -22.43
CA ASN A 494 -10.19 10.26 -23.19
C ASN A 494 -9.51 11.39 -22.38
N PHE A 495 -8.71 11.04 -21.37
CA PHE A 495 -7.89 11.98 -20.64
C PHE A 495 -6.48 12.05 -21.25
N THR A 496 -6.03 13.26 -21.57
CA THR A 496 -4.66 13.53 -22.04
C THR A 496 -3.94 14.34 -20.96
N PRO A 497 -2.87 13.79 -20.35
CA PRO A 497 -2.01 14.51 -19.44
C PRO A 497 -1.50 15.84 -20.00
N ASN A 498 -1.45 16.87 -19.16
CA ASN A 498 -0.84 18.17 -19.48
C ASN A 498 0.33 18.53 -18.53
N TRP A 499 0.75 17.59 -17.69
CA TRP A 499 1.81 17.79 -16.71
C TRP A 499 3.20 17.58 -17.30
N ASP A 500 4.23 18.09 -16.61
CA ASP A 500 5.62 17.84 -16.96
C ASP A 500 5.99 16.37 -16.76
N GLU A 501 6.44 15.68 -17.81
CA GLU A 501 6.85 14.29 -17.74
C GLU A 501 8.33 14.09 -17.37
N HIS A 502 9.12 15.16 -17.34
CA HIS A 502 10.58 15.10 -17.25
C HIS A 502 11.15 15.66 -15.95
N THR A 503 10.33 16.29 -15.10
CA THR A 503 10.77 16.71 -13.77
C THR A 503 10.54 15.55 -12.79
N PRO A 504 11.58 14.93 -12.21
CA PRO A 504 11.42 13.69 -11.43
C PRO A 504 10.72 13.89 -10.09
N PHE A 505 10.85 15.08 -9.50
CA PHE A 505 10.14 15.49 -8.30
C PHE A 505 10.15 17.02 -8.18
N ILE A 506 9.26 17.54 -7.35
CA ILE A 506 9.24 18.93 -6.91
C ILE A 506 9.38 19.03 -5.40
N VAL A 507 9.77 20.20 -4.92
CA VAL A 507 9.78 20.57 -3.50
C VAL A 507 8.83 21.75 -3.32
N LEU A 508 7.94 21.63 -2.34
CA LEU A 508 7.18 22.75 -1.79
C LEU A 508 7.90 23.22 -0.53
N GLU A 509 8.64 24.31 -0.68
CA GLU A 509 9.36 24.91 0.43
C GLU A 509 8.42 25.72 1.31
N ASN A 510 8.55 25.53 2.60
CA ASN A 510 7.61 26.05 3.56
C ASN A 510 8.01 27.46 4.05
N HIS A 511 7.13 28.44 3.83
CA HIS A 511 7.34 29.82 4.28
C HIS A 511 6.17 30.37 5.09
N THR A 512 5.31 29.49 5.62
CA THR A 512 4.25 29.84 6.57
C THR A 512 4.81 30.72 7.70
N LYS A 513 4.02 31.69 8.16
CA LYS A 513 4.43 32.57 9.27
C LYS A 513 3.65 32.13 10.49
N LYS A 514 4.33 32.07 11.63
CA LYS A 514 3.69 32.00 12.95
C LYS A 514 2.77 33.20 13.18
#